data_AF-A0A3F2U3Z8-F1
#
_entry.id   AF-A0A3F2U3Z8-F1
#
_cell.length_a   1.000
_cell.length_b   1.000
_cell.length_c   1.000
_cell.angle_alpha   90.00
_cell.angle_beta   90.00
_cell.angle_gamma   90.00
#
_symmetry.space_group_name_H-M   'P 1'
#
loop_
_entity.id
_entity.type
_entity.pdbx_description
1 polymer ?
#
loop_
_entity_poly.entity_id
_entity_poly.type
_entity_poly.pdbx_seq_one_letter_code
_entity_poly.pdbx_strand_id
1 'polypeptide(L)'
;MRKIVALKRILYDALGHFNYDDGWSMASHLAITALMALFPFLIFATTLASFLGAEAFAETAVHLVFDTWPAQIAEPISREVVNVLTVQRSDLLTYGVLLAAFFASNGIESLRTALNRAYRVVETRSFVYRRIQSLAFVFIATISFLVISVLLVFAPIIVRLALANFQGLEPYLGTITLWRYVVASVVIVLGLIAVHIWLPAGHRRFVDIVPGIIFTLVGWLVGSTVFATYLDNFSSYVTTYAGLASIMIAVVFLYIISMVFILGGELNAAISRYFEARARVPG
;
A
#
# COMPACT_ATOMS: atom_id res chain seq x y z
N MET A 1 1.84 -35.51 -10.12
CA MET A 1 0.48 -35.15 -10.61
C MET A 1 -0.46 -34.58 -9.54
N ARG A 2 -0.67 -35.21 -8.37
CA ARG A 2 -1.65 -34.75 -7.35
C ARG A 2 -1.46 -33.29 -6.87
N LYS A 3 -0.22 -32.83 -6.63
CA LYS A 3 0.06 -31.44 -6.20
C LYS A 3 -0.29 -30.39 -7.26
N ILE A 4 -0.05 -30.70 -8.54
CA ILE A 4 -0.34 -29.79 -9.67
C ILE A 4 -1.85 -29.64 -9.84
N VAL A 5 -2.60 -30.74 -9.71
CA VAL A 5 -4.07 -30.71 -9.76
C VAL A 5 -4.65 -29.89 -8.60
N ALA A 6 -4.11 -30.07 -7.39
CA ALA A 6 -4.50 -29.28 -6.22
C ALA A 6 -4.25 -27.78 -6.44
N LEU A 7 -3.04 -27.41 -6.89
CA LEU A 7 -2.69 -26.02 -7.17
C LEU A 7 -3.59 -25.42 -8.24
N LYS A 8 -3.82 -26.13 -9.36
CA LYS A 8 -4.72 -25.68 -10.42
C LYS A 8 -6.13 -25.45 -9.90
N ARG A 9 -6.64 -26.32 -9.04
CA ARG A 9 -7.97 -26.18 -8.43
C ARG A 9 -8.05 -24.95 -7.52
N ILE A 10 -7.03 -24.72 -6.69
CA ILE A 10 -6.97 -23.55 -5.80
C ILE A 10 -6.90 -22.25 -6.62
N LEU A 11 -6.06 -22.19 -7.66
CA LEU A 11 -5.94 -21.00 -8.51
C LEU A 11 -7.21 -20.74 -9.30
N TYR A 12 -7.83 -21.78 -9.86
CA TYR A 12 -9.11 -21.65 -10.55
C TYR A 12 -10.22 -21.16 -9.62
N ASP A 13 -10.23 -21.68 -8.39
CA ASP A 13 -11.18 -21.25 -7.36
C ASP A 13 -10.95 -19.79 -6.96
N ALA A 14 -9.71 -19.37 -6.71
CA ALA A 14 -9.39 -17.98 -6.36
C ALA A 14 -9.72 -16.99 -7.49
N LEU A 15 -9.31 -17.30 -8.73
CA LEU A 15 -9.56 -16.44 -9.89
C LEU A 15 -11.04 -16.40 -10.29
N GLY A 16 -11.72 -17.55 -10.24
CA GLY A 16 -13.14 -17.64 -10.52
C GLY A 16 -13.92 -16.77 -9.56
N HIS A 17 -13.68 -16.93 -8.26
CA HIS A 17 -14.32 -16.12 -7.25
C HIS A 17 -13.99 -14.63 -7.35
N PHE A 18 -12.73 -14.26 -7.60
CA PHE A 18 -12.38 -12.86 -7.85
C PHE A 18 -13.24 -12.26 -8.98
N ASN A 19 -13.51 -13.03 -10.03
CA ASN A 19 -14.35 -12.58 -11.13
C ASN A 19 -15.86 -12.57 -10.80
N TYR A 20 -16.36 -13.55 -10.05
CA TYR A 20 -17.78 -13.66 -9.70
C TYR A 20 -18.20 -12.75 -8.53
N ASP A 21 -17.27 -12.41 -7.63
CA ASP A 21 -17.52 -11.61 -6.42
C ASP A 21 -17.15 -10.12 -6.64
N ASP A 22 -17.29 -9.61 -7.87
CA ASP A 22 -16.98 -8.22 -8.27
C ASP A 22 -15.56 -7.74 -7.92
N GLY A 23 -14.56 -8.63 -7.90
CA GLY A 23 -13.18 -8.28 -7.52
C GLY A 23 -12.59 -7.15 -8.36
N TRP A 24 -12.92 -7.09 -9.65
CA TRP A 24 -12.56 -5.97 -10.54
C TRP A 24 -13.17 -4.64 -10.08
N SER A 25 -14.46 -4.63 -9.75
CA SER A 25 -15.13 -3.41 -9.25
C SER A 25 -14.58 -2.99 -7.91
N MET A 26 -14.26 -3.96 -7.04
CA MET A 26 -13.69 -3.69 -5.72
C MET A 26 -12.27 -3.14 -5.82
N ALA A 27 -11.47 -3.61 -6.78
CA ALA A 27 -10.16 -3.04 -7.07
C ALA A 27 -10.26 -1.57 -7.53
N SER A 28 -11.23 -1.24 -8.39
CA SER A 28 -11.52 0.15 -8.78
C SER A 28 -11.94 1.02 -7.60
N HIS A 29 -12.84 0.50 -6.75
CA HIS A 29 -13.27 1.20 -5.55
C HIS A 29 -12.10 1.50 -4.61
N LEU A 30 -11.20 0.52 -4.42
CA LEU A 30 -10.03 0.66 -3.58
C LEU A 30 -9.04 1.67 -4.14
N ALA A 31 -8.79 1.63 -5.45
CA ALA A 31 -7.89 2.55 -6.15
C ALA A 31 -8.36 4.01 -6.06
N ILE A 32 -9.64 4.26 -6.34
CA ILE A 32 -10.21 5.62 -6.28
C ILE A 32 -10.23 6.11 -4.83
N THR A 33 -10.58 5.24 -3.86
CA THR A 33 -10.58 5.64 -2.43
C THR A 33 -9.18 5.92 -1.91
N ALA A 34 -8.16 5.17 -2.37
CA ALA A 34 -6.76 5.46 -2.09
C ALA A 34 -6.33 6.81 -2.68
N LEU A 35 -6.72 7.11 -3.92
CA LEU A 35 -6.46 8.42 -4.53
C LEU A 35 -7.17 9.56 -3.78
N MET A 36 -8.43 9.36 -3.37
CA MET A 36 -9.17 10.33 -2.56
C MET A 36 -8.55 10.54 -1.17
N ALA A 37 -7.91 9.52 -0.59
CA ALA A 37 -7.18 9.64 0.67
C ALA A 37 -5.86 10.39 0.52
N LEU A 38 -5.28 10.43 -0.68
CA LEU A 38 -4.01 11.09 -0.95
C LEU A 38 -4.10 12.61 -0.72
N PHE A 39 -5.09 13.30 -1.31
CA PHE A 39 -5.19 14.76 -1.19
C PHE A 39 -5.29 15.26 0.28
N PRO A 40 -6.20 14.73 1.11
CA PRO A 40 -6.29 15.14 2.50
C PRO A 40 -5.02 14.79 3.31
N PHE A 41 -4.40 13.64 3.04
CA PHE A 41 -3.11 13.28 3.65
C PHE A 41 -2.03 14.31 3.34
N LEU A 42 -1.96 14.78 2.09
CA LEU A 42 -0.99 15.79 1.66
C LEU A 42 -1.20 17.14 2.33
N ILE A 43 -2.46 17.59 2.45
CA ILE A 43 -2.81 18.81 3.19
C ILE A 43 -2.40 18.69 4.66
N PHE A 44 -2.65 17.54 5.29
CA PHE A 44 -2.23 17.30 6.66
C PHE A 44 -0.69 17.31 6.79
N ALA A 45 0.01 16.62 5.89
CA ALA A 45 1.47 16.53 5.91
C ALA A 45 2.12 17.91 5.79
N THR A 46 1.63 18.78 4.90
CA THR A 46 2.17 20.14 4.75
C THR A 46 1.86 21.04 5.92
N THR A 47 0.63 20.99 6.41
CA THR A 47 0.23 21.81 7.56
C THR A 47 1.00 21.41 8.81
N LEU A 48 1.24 20.12 9.04
CA LEU A 48 2.10 19.63 10.10
C LEU A 48 3.56 20.07 9.90
N ALA A 49 4.09 19.98 8.68
CA ALA A 49 5.44 20.44 8.38
C ALA A 49 5.61 21.95 8.65
N SER A 50 4.65 22.78 8.24
CA SER A 50 4.66 24.23 8.51
C SER A 50 4.57 24.53 10.00
N PHE A 51 3.68 23.85 10.73
CA PHE A 51 3.56 23.99 12.19
C PHE A 51 4.86 23.66 12.93
N LEU A 52 5.62 22.65 12.45
CA LEU A 52 6.90 22.25 13.02
C LEU A 52 8.09 23.10 12.53
N GLY A 53 7.87 24.08 11.65
CA GLY A 53 8.94 24.85 11.01
C GLY A 53 9.81 24.02 10.05
N ALA A 54 9.29 22.89 9.57
CA ALA A 54 9.97 21.90 8.75
C ALA A 54 9.57 21.97 7.26
N GLU A 55 9.21 23.15 6.76
CA GLU A 55 8.70 23.37 5.41
C GLU A 55 9.66 22.89 4.31
N ALA A 56 10.97 23.06 4.54
CA ALA A 56 12.03 22.55 3.67
C ALA A 56 12.04 21.01 3.55
N PHE A 57 11.40 20.31 4.49
CA PHE A 57 11.31 18.85 4.50
C PHE A 57 10.00 18.32 3.90
N ALA A 58 9.02 19.17 3.58
CA ALA A 58 7.74 18.73 3.00
C ALA A 58 7.93 18.15 1.59
N GLU A 59 8.70 18.84 0.73
CA GLU A 59 9.09 18.34 -0.60
C GLU A 59 9.90 17.05 -0.48
N THR A 60 10.83 17.01 0.48
CA THR A 60 11.59 15.80 0.79
C THR A 60 10.62 14.66 1.12
N ALA A 61 9.64 14.87 2.02
CA ALA A 61 8.64 13.90 2.45
C ALA A 61 7.79 13.30 1.32
N VAL A 62 7.50 14.08 0.28
CA VAL A 62 6.83 13.58 -0.93
C VAL A 62 7.71 12.58 -1.64
N HIS A 63 8.97 12.95 -1.89
CA HIS A 63 9.94 12.05 -2.50
C HIS A 63 10.15 10.79 -1.64
N LEU A 64 10.14 10.91 -0.29
CA LEU A 64 10.23 9.75 0.62
C LEU A 64 9.19 8.65 0.34
N VAL A 65 7.96 9.05 0.04
CA VAL A 65 6.83 8.11 -0.17
C VAL A 65 6.93 7.47 -1.54
N PHE A 66 7.27 8.24 -2.56
CA PHE A 66 7.24 7.80 -3.95
C PHE A 66 8.55 7.16 -4.45
N ASP A 67 9.67 7.33 -3.75
CA ASP A 67 10.97 6.74 -4.12
C ASP A 67 10.97 5.19 -4.10
N THR A 68 10.01 4.59 -3.40
CA THR A 68 9.85 3.12 -3.39
C THR A 68 9.11 2.59 -4.62
N TRP A 69 8.56 3.48 -5.44
CA TRP A 69 7.82 3.15 -6.66
C TRP A 69 8.74 3.36 -7.87
N PRO A 70 8.51 2.67 -8.99
CA PRO A 70 9.19 2.98 -10.24
C PRO A 70 9.09 4.47 -10.58
N ALA A 71 10.20 5.08 -10.98
CA ALA A 71 10.30 6.54 -11.21
C ALA A 71 9.22 7.06 -12.17
N GLN A 72 8.88 6.27 -13.20
CA GLN A 72 7.84 6.55 -14.18
C GLN A 72 6.44 6.72 -13.57
N ILE A 73 6.19 6.09 -12.42
CA ILE A 73 4.93 6.16 -11.67
C ILE A 73 5.04 7.23 -10.57
N ALA A 74 6.20 7.28 -9.91
CA ALA A 74 6.49 8.19 -8.81
C ALA A 74 6.46 9.66 -9.25
N GLU A 75 7.20 10.00 -10.30
CA GLU A 75 7.47 11.40 -10.70
C GLU A 75 6.20 12.19 -11.10
N PRO A 76 5.26 11.63 -11.89
CA PRO A 76 4.05 12.36 -12.25
C PRO A 76 3.17 12.64 -11.03
N ILE A 77 3.09 11.69 -10.09
CA ILE A 77 2.30 11.83 -8.87
C ILE A 77 2.97 12.83 -7.93
N SER A 78 4.28 12.67 -7.67
CA SER A 78 5.03 13.55 -6.80
C SER A 78 4.99 15.00 -7.27
N ARG A 79 5.02 15.24 -8.59
CA ARG A 79 4.90 16.58 -9.17
C ARG A 79 3.57 17.22 -8.84
N GLU A 80 2.45 16.51 -9.05
CA GLU A 80 1.13 17.04 -8.72
C GLU A 80 0.97 17.24 -7.21
N VAL A 81 1.55 16.33 -6.41
CA VAL A 81 1.62 16.51 -4.95
C VAL A 81 2.33 17.81 -4.61
N VAL A 82 3.55 18.04 -5.09
CA VAL A 82 4.35 19.25 -4.81
C VAL A 82 3.63 20.52 -5.27
N ASN A 83 2.96 20.48 -6.42
CA ASN A 83 2.13 21.60 -6.90
C ASN A 83 1.01 21.96 -5.91
N VAL A 84 0.39 20.96 -5.27
CA VAL A 84 -0.61 21.20 -4.23
C VAL A 84 0.03 21.64 -2.91
N LEU A 85 1.21 21.11 -2.56
CA LEU A 85 1.90 21.42 -1.30
C LEU A 85 2.46 22.84 -1.24
N THR A 86 2.82 23.42 -2.38
CA THR A 86 3.40 24.77 -2.47
C THR A 86 2.36 25.89 -2.38
N VAL A 87 1.07 25.57 -2.45
CA VAL A 87 -0.02 26.52 -2.22
C VAL A 87 -0.28 26.64 -0.71
N GLN A 88 0.39 27.59 -0.05
CA GLN A 88 0.23 27.84 1.38
C GLN A 88 -1.21 28.26 1.74
N ARG A 89 -1.86 27.48 2.61
CA ARG A 89 -3.04 27.90 3.38
C ARG A 89 -2.90 27.44 4.83
N SER A 90 -2.34 28.31 5.67
CA SER A 90 -2.15 28.11 7.12
C SER A 90 -3.44 27.90 7.91
N ASP A 91 -4.57 28.35 7.36
CA ASP A 91 -5.84 28.46 8.09
C ASP A 91 -6.64 27.15 8.15
N LEU A 92 -6.12 26.10 7.49
CA LEU A 92 -6.84 24.85 7.26
C LEU A 92 -6.36 23.67 8.11
N LEU A 93 -5.44 23.88 9.06
CA LEU A 93 -4.82 22.77 9.82
C LEU A 93 -5.87 21.92 10.56
N THR A 94 -6.82 22.54 11.26
CA THR A 94 -7.86 21.81 12.01
C THR A 94 -8.82 21.03 11.09
N TYR A 95 -9.30 21.66 10.01
CA TYR A 95 -10.24 21.02 9.08
C TYR A 95 -9.54 19.98 8.18
N GLY A 96 -8.30 20.24 7.78
CA GLY A 96 -7.45 19.35 6.99
C GLY A 96 -7.14 18.05 7.72
N VAL A 97 -6.80 18.11 9.02
CA VAL A 97 -6.61 16.91 9.85
C VAL A 97 -7.87 16.04 9.88
N LEU A 98 -9.04 16.66 10.11
CA LEU A 98 -10.30 15.94 10.20
C LEU A 98 -10.69 15.30 8.86
N LEU A 99 -10.54 16.05 7.76
CA LEU A 99 -10.76 15.52 6.42
C LEU A 99 -9.77 14.40 6.10
N ALA A 100 -8.49 14.56 6.44
CA ALA A 100 -7.45 13.54 6.25
C ALA A 100 -7.77 12.24 6.98
N ALA A 101 -8.09 12.34 8.26
CA ALA A 101 -8.50 11.20 9.06
C ALA A 101 -9.75 10.53 8.48
N PHE A 102 -10.74 11.32 8.05
CA PHE A 102 -11.97 10.79 7.47
C PHE A 102 -11.72 10.02 6.17
N PHE A 103 -11.06 10.63 5.18
CA PHE A 103 -10.79 10.00 3.88
C PHE A 103 -9.83 8.82 3.99
N ALA A 104 -8.77 8.94 4.80
CA ALA A 104 -7.87 7.81 5.07
C ALA A 104 -8.62 6.64 5.72
N SER A 105 -9.54 6.91 6.66
CA SER A 105 -10.35 5.84 7.27
C SER A 105 -11.31 5.17 6.29
N ASN A 106 -11.77 5.88 5.25
CA ASN A 106 -12.57 5.30 4.16
C ASN A 106 -11.72 4.35 3.31
N GLY A 107 -10.44 4.66 3.08
CA GLY A 107 -9.49 3.74 2.43
C GLY A 107 -9.36 2.43 3.21
N ILE A 108 -9.25 2.50 4.54
CA ILE A 108 -9.22 1.30 5.39
C ILE A 108 -10.56 0.55 5.38
N GLU A 109 -11.71 1.23 5.34
CA GLU A 109 -13.02 0.55 5.20
C GLU A 109 -13.16 -0.16 3.84
N SER A 110 -12.58 0.41 2.79
CA SER A 110 -12.55 -0.21 1.46
C SER A 110 -11.71 -1.49 1.49
N LEU A 111 -10.53 -1.46 2.12
CA LEU A 111 -9.71 -2.67 2.37
C LEU A 111 -10.49 -3.71 3.17
N ARG A 112 -11.18 -3.29 4.24
CA ARG A 112 -12.00 -4.17 5.08
C ARG A 112 -13.09 -4.84 4.26
N THR A 113 -13.82 -4.08 3.46
CA THR A 113 -14.90 -4.59 2.62
C THR A 113 -14.38 -5.59 1.59
N ALA A 114 -13.27 -5.27 0.94
CA ALA A 114 -12.63 -6.14 -0.04
C ALA A 114 -12.15 -7.46 0.59
N LEU A 115 -11.49 -7.41 1.75
CA LEU A 115 -11.05 -8.61 2.47
C LEU A 115 -12.22 -9.40 3.06
N ASN A 116 -13.24 -8.75 3.60
CA ASN A 116 -14.43 -9.43 4.09
C ASN A 116 -15.10 -10.24 2.97
N ARG A 117 -15.18 -9.64 1.79
CA ARG A 117 -15.70 -10.32 0.60
C ARG A 117 -14.80 -11.48 0.17
N ALA A 118 -13.49 -11.25 0.02
CA ALA A 118 -12.54 -12.29 -0.36
C ALA A 118 -12.55 -13.48 0.61
N TYR A 119 -12.62 -13.21 1.91
CA TYR A 119 -12.72 -14.24 2.93
C TYR A 119 -14.13 -14.77 3.16
N ARG A 120 -15.15 -14.25 2.46
CA ARG A 120 -16.56 -14.64 2.59
C ARG A 120 -17.08 -14.54 4.02
N VAL A 121 -16.68 -13.48 4.71
CA VAL A 121 -17.14 -13.18 6.07
C VAL A 121 -18.10 -11.99 6.04
N VAL A 122 -19.19 -12.13 6.78
CA VAL A 122 -20.15 -11.03 6.98
C VAL A 122 -19.65 -10.15 8.11
N GLU A 123 -19.71 -8.84 7.89
CA GLU A 123 -19.33 -7.87 8.90
C GLU A 123 -20.43 -7.72 9.96
N THR A 124 -20.14 -8.16 11.19
CA THR A 124 -21.07 -8.10 12.33
C THR A 124 -20.75 -6.97 13.30
N ARG A 125 -19.58 -6.32 13.16
CA ARG A 125 -19.13 -5.27 14.08
C ARG A 125 -19.86 -3.95 13.81
N SER A 126 -20.13 -3.20 14.88
CA SER A 126 -20.82 -1.91 14.79
C SER A 126 -20.04 -0.90 13.95
N PHE A 127 -20.75 0.05 13.35
CA PHE A 127 -20.14 1.11 12.54
C PHE A 127 -19.10 1.91 13.33
N VAL A 128 -19.39 2.23 14.59
CA VAL A 128 -18.48 2.99 15.47
C VAL A 128 -17.18 2.20 15.73
N TYR A 129 -17.29 0.90 16.04
CA TYR A 129 -16.12 0.06 16.24
C TYR A 129 -15.23 0.01 14.99
N ARG A 130 -15.83 -0.18 13.81
CA ARG A 130 -15.09 -0.19 12.53
C ARG A 130 -14.41 1.13 12.25
N ARG A 131 -15.06 2.25 12.53
CA ARG A 131 -14.48 3.59 12.31
C ARG A 131 -13.28 3.84 13.22
N ILE A 132 -13.38 3.50 14.50
CA ILE A 132 -12.25 3.60 15.45
C ILE A 132 -11.10 2.69 15.00
N GLN A 133 -11.40 1.45 14.62
CA GLN A 133 -10.40 0.52 14.10
C GLN A 133 -9.73 1.07 12.83
N SER A 134 -10.50 1.62 11.89
CA SER A 134 -9.95 2.25 10.69
C SER A 134 -9.00 3.40 11.03
N LEU A 135 -9.37 4.27 11.98
CA LEU A 135 -8.50 5.36 12.42
C LEU A 135 -7.21 4.84 13.08
N ALA A 136 -7.28 3.77 13.86
CA ALA A 136 -6.09 3.14 14.43
C ALA A 136 -5.16 2.57 13.34
N PHE A 137 -5.72 1.93 12.30
CA PHE A 137 -4.94 1.47 11.15
C PHE A 137 -4.31 2.63 10.37
N VAL A 138 -5.04 3.74 10.18
CA VAL A 138 -4.47 4.95 9.57
C VAL A 138 -3.29 5.45 10.39
N PHE A 139 -3.43 5.54 11.72
CA PHE A 139 -2.35 5.99 12.59
C PHE A 139 -1.12 5.07 12.52
N ILE A 140 -1.32 3.74 12.59
CA ILE A 140 -0.24 2.76 12.47
C ILE A 140 0.42 2.84 11.08
N ALA A 141 -0.36 3.00 10.02
CA ALA A 141 0.16 3.16 8.66
C ALA A 141 1.00 4.44 8.55
N THR A 142 0.54 5.57 9.11
CA THR A 142 1.31 6.82 9.15
C THR A 142 2.65 6.66 9.86
N ILE A 143 2.69 6.02 11.03
CA ILE A 143 3.94 5.74 11.75
C ILE A 143 4.83 4.78 10.95
N SER A 144 4.25 3.76 10.32
CA SER A 144 4.98 2.80 9.49
C SER A 144 5.63 3.49 8.29
N PHE A 145 4.90 4.38 7.61
CA PHE A 145 5.42 5.21 6.53
C PHE A 145 6.54 6.12 7.03
N LEU A 146 6.39 6.79 8.18
CA LEU A 146 7.44 7.61 8.76
C LEU A 146 8.73 6.80 9.00
N VAL A 147 8.62 5.60 9.58
CA VAL A 147 9.77 4.72 9.81
C VAL A 147 10.44 4.32 8.49
N ILE A 148 9.67 3.90 7.49
CA ILE A 148 10.19 3.53 6.16
C ILE A 148 10.89 4.73 5.52
N SER A 149 10.28 5.91 5.56
CA SER A 149 10.83 7.15 5.02
C SER A 149 12.16 7.54 5.68
N VAL A 150 12.24 7.44 7.02
CA VAL A 150 13.49 7.67 7.77
C VAL A 150 14.58 6.69 7.35
N LEU A 151 14.24 5.41 7.21
CA LEU A 151 15.20 4.37 6.85
C LEU A 151 15.65 4.47 5.40
N LEU A 152 14.73 4.69 4.45
CA LEU A 152 15.07 4.58 3.03
C LEU A 152 15.67 5.85 2.44
N VAL A 153 15.45 7.03 3.05
CA VAL A 153 15.95 8.29 2.47
C VAL A 153 16.68 9.20 3.46
N PHE A 154 16.22 9.38 4.70
CA PHE A 154 16.96 10.20 5.65
C PHE A 154 18.27 9.54 6.10
N ALA A 155 18.24 8.25 6.43
CA ALA A 155 19.42 7.50 6.82
C ALA A 155 20.58 7.60 5.80
N PRO A 156 20.39 7.45 4.47
CA PRO A 156 21.47 7.60 3.51
C PRO A 156 22.00 9.03 3.41
N ILE A 157 21.18 10.06 3.63
CA ILE A 157 21.65 11.46 3.74
C ILE A 157 22.58 11.60 4.95
N ILE A 158 22.14 11.11 6.12
CA ILE A 158 22.92 11.16 7.37
C ILE A 158 24.24 10.39 7.21
N VAL A 159 24.20 9.20 6.61
CA VAL A 159 25.39 8.38 6.35
C VAL A 159 26.39 9.10 5.44
N ARG A 160 25.92 9.76 4.37
CA ARG A 160 26.80 10.56 3.50
C ARG A 160 27.46 11.72 4.24
N LEU A 161 26.70 12.43 5.08
CA LEU A 161 27.23 13.53 5.90
C LEU A 161 28.22 13.03 6.97
N ALA A 162 27.96 11.87 7.57
CA ALA A 162 28.84 11.24 8.54
C ALA A 162 30.15 10.78 7.91
N LEU A 163 30.10 10.17 6.71
CA LEU A 163 31.29 9.77 5.95
C LEU A 163 32.22 10.95 5.63
N ALA A 164 31.65 12.13 5.35
CA ALA A 164 32.44 13.34 5.09
C ALA A 164 33.30 13.76 6.30
N ASN A 165 32.91 13.37 7.52
CA ASN A 165 33.61 13.71 8.77
C ASN A 165 34.30 12.51 9.44
N PHE A 166 33.93 11.28 9.08
CA PHE A 166 34.41 10.05 9.71
C PHE A 166 34.49 8.89 8.71
N GLN A 167 35.68 8.69 8.14
CA GLN A 167 35.96 7.64 7.15
C GLN A 167 35.86 6.20 7.72
N GLY A 168 35.90 6.03 9.05
CA GLY A 168 35.76 4.72 9.71
C GLY A 168 34.39 4.04 9.52
N LEU A 169 33.41 4.73 8.93
CA LEU A 169 32.09 4.20 8.58
C LEU A 169 32.07 3.42 7.25
N GLU A 170 33.05 3.61 6.37
CA GLU A 170 33.10 2.96 5.04
C GLU A 170 32.92 1.43 5.08
N PRO A 171 33.58 0.68 5.99
CA PRO A 171 33.44 -0.77 6.05
C PRO A 171 32.02 -1.25 6.40
N TYR A 172 31.21 -0.39 7.03
CA TYR A 172 29.88 -0.75 7.53
C TYR A 172 28.74 -0.35 6.59
N LEU A 173 29.02 0.36 5.48
CA LEU A 173 27.98 0.88 4.57
C LEU A 173 27.09 -0.22 3.98
N GLY A 174 27.68 -1.36 3.62
CA GLY A 174 26.94 -2.52 3.12
C GLY A 174 25.96 -3.04 4.17
N THR A 175 26.43 -3.21 5.41
CA THR A 175 25.61 -3.67 6.54
C THR A 175 24.50 -2.68 6.89
N ILE A 176 24.80 -1.38 6.95
CA ILE A 176 23.81 -0.33 7.21
C ILE A 176 22.74 -0.35 6.12
N THR A 177 23.13 -0.42 4.85
CA THR A 177 22.20 -0.45 3.72
C THR A 177 21.32 -1.69 3.77
N LEU A 178 21.90 -2.86 4.01
CA LEU A 178 21.15 -4.11 4.16
C LEU A 178 20.08 -4.00 5.26
N TRP A 179 20.46 -3.58 6.47
CA TRP A 179 19.53 -3.46 7.59
C TRP A 179 18.41 -2.44 7.35
N ARG A 180 18.69 -1.33 6.65
CA ARG A 180 17.67 -0.34 6.27
C ARG A 180 16.58 -0.98 5.40
N TYR A 181 16.97 -1.72 4.37
CA TYR A 181 16.01 -2.42 3.52
C TYR A 181 15.29 -3.55 4.26
N VAL A 182 16.00 -4.35 5.06
CA VAL A 182 15.40 -5.43 5.86
C VAL A 182 14.33 -4.89 6.81
N VAL A 183 14.61 -3.83 7.56
CA VAL A 183 13.64 -3.24 8.50
C VAL A 183 12.45 -2.65 7.73
N ALA A 184 12.67 -1.94 6.62
CA ALA A 184 11.58 -1.42 5.79
C ALA A 184 10.68 -2.55 5.25
N SER A 185 11.28 -3.65 4.76
CA SER A 185 10.52 -4.81 4.31
C SER A 185 9.74 -5.48 5.44
N VAL A 186 10.32 -5.60 6.64
CA VAL A 186 9.64 -6.14 7.82
C VAL A 186 8.42 -5.30 8.18
N VAL A 187 8.53 -3.97 8.16
CA VAL A 187 7.41 -3.07 8.44
C VAL A 187 6.26 -3.30 7.45
N ILE A 188 6.55 -3.40 6.15
CA ILE A 188 5.55 -3.69 5.11
C ILE A 188 4.88 -5.05 5.35
N VAL A 189 5.68 -6.10 5.62
CA VAL A 189 5.17 -7.45 5.89
C VAL A 189 4.27 -7.46 7.12
N LEU A 190 4.67 -6.81 8.21
CA LEU A 190 3.86 -6.67 9.42
C LEU A 190 2.56 -5.92 9.16
N GLY A 191 2.59 -4.87 8.32
CA GLY A 191 1.40 -4.15 7.87
C GLY A 191 0.42 -5.07 7.12
N LEU A 192 0.92 -5.86 6.17
CA LEU A 192 0.10 -6.83 5.44
C LEU A 192 -0.47 -7.91 6.36
N ILE A 193 0.31 -8.42 7.31
CA ILE A 193 -0.16 -9.38 8.33
C ILE A 193 -1.28 -8.76 9.16
N ALA A 194 -1.06 -7.56 9.71
CA ALA A 194 -2.04 -6.86 10.53
C ALA A 194 -3.36 -6.64 9.78
N VAL A 195 -3.27 -6.23 8.51
CA VAL A 195 -4.43 -6.03 7.65
C VAL A 195 -5.16 -7.35 7.38
N HIS A 196 -4.48 -8.45 7.07
CA HIS A 196 -5.16 -9.72 6.79
C HIS A 196 -5.71 -10.43 8.04
N ILE A 197 -5.12 -10.24 9.22
CA ILE A 197 -5.61 -10.84 10.48
C ILE A 197 -6.68 -9.99 11.13
N TRP A 198 -6.41 -8.71 11.40
CA TRP A 198 -7.22 -7.89 12.31
C TRP A 198 -8.30 -7.08 11.60
N LEU A 199 -8.08 -6.70 10.34
CA LEU A 199 -9.02 -5.84 9.63
C LEU A 199 -10.33 -6.55 9.26
N PRO A 200 -10.34 -7.71 8.57
CA PRO A 200 -11.57 -8.42 8.24
C PRO A 200 -12.23 -9.04 9.48
N ALA A 201 -13.52 -9.32 9.39
CA ALA A 201 -14.27 -9.99 10.45
C ALA A 201 -13.84 -11.46 10.59
N GLY A 202 -14.04 -12.03 11.79
CA GLY A 202 -13.67 -13.41 12.10
C GLY A 202 -12.18 -13.58 12.45
N HIS A 203 -11.81 -14.81 12.84
CA HIS A 203 -10.45 -15.15 13.26
C HIS A 203 -9.75 -15.98 12.19
N ARG A 204 -8.49 -15.66 11.92
CA ARG A 204 -7.63 -16.38 10.97
C ARG A 204 -6.31 -16.70 11.65
N ARG A 205 -5.73 -17.86 11.36
CA ARG A 205 -4.40 -18.19 11.88
C ARG A 205 -3.35 -17.55 10.98
N PHE A 206 -2.21 -17.22 11.56
CA PHE A 206 -1.08 -16.66 10.83
C PHE A 206 -0.71 -17.50 9.60
N VAL A 207 -0.67 -18.82 9.74
CA VAL A 207 -0.30 -19.74 8.63
C VAL A 207 -1.27 -19.70 7.44
N ASP A 208 -2.54 -19.34 7.67
CA ASP A 208 -3.57 -19.36 6.63
C ASP A 208 -3.46 -18.14 5.70
N ILE A 209 -2.76 -17.08 6.14
CA ILE A 209 -2.64 -15.83 5.38
C ILE A 209 -1.31 -15.64 4.66
N VAL A 210 -0.27 -16.38 5.07
CA VAL A 210 1.09 -16.28 4.51
C VAL A 210 1.12 -16.47 2.98
N PRO A 211 0.42 -17.46 2.38
CA PRO A 211 0.47 -17.67 0.93
C PRO A 211 0.00 -16.46 0.13
N GLY A 212 -1.10 -15.83 0.57
CA GLY A 212 -1.66 -14.63 -0.02
C GLY A 212 -0.78 -13.42 0.17
N ILE A 213 -0.13 -13.25 1.34
CA ILE A 213 0.83 -12.16 1.55
C ILE A 213 2.03 -12.28 0.61
N ILE A 214 2.59 -13.49 0.46
CA ILE A 214 3.68 -13.75 -0.49
C ILE A 214 3.20 -13.44 -1.92
N PHE A 215 2.02 -13.91 -2.29
CA PHE A 215 1.42 -13.60 -3.59
C PHE A 215 1.27 -12.10 -3.81
N THR A 216 0.78 -11.35 -2.82
CA THR A 216 0.61 -9.91 -2.91
C THR A 216 1.94 -9.19 -3.09
N LEU A 217 2.99 -9.56 -2.34
CA LEU A 217 4.30 -8.95 -2.45
C LEU A 217 4.96 -9.22 -3.82
N VAL A 218 4.90 -10.46 -4.28
CA VAL A 218 5.45 -10.85 -5.60
C VAL A 218 4.64 -10.20 -6.72
N GLY A 219 3.31 -10.25 -6.63
CA GLY A 219 2.41 -9.67 -7.62
C GLY A 219 2.54 -8.16 -7.68
N TRP A 220 2.79 -7.48 -6.55
CA TRP A 220 3.09 -6.06 -6.53
C TRP A 220 4.37 -5.80 -7.32
N LEU A 221 5.49 -6.45 -6.98
CA LEU A 221 6.75 -6.25 -7.69
C LEU A 221 6.60 -6.47 -9.20
N VAL A 222 5.98 -7.58 -9.60
CA VAL A 222 5.73 -7.90 -11.01
C VAL A 222 4.83 -6.85 -11.67
N GLY A 223 3.72 -6.47 -11.02
CA GLY A 223 2.77 -5.48 -11.53
C GLY A 223 3.40 -4.10 -11.68
N SER A 224 4.21 -3.67 -10.70
CA SER A 224 4.99 -2.43 -10.76
C SER A 224 5.97 -2.44 -11.92
N THR A 225 6.75 -3.51 -12.10
CA THR A 225 7.72 -3.60 -13.19
C THR A 225 7.03 -3.61 -14.56
N VAL A 226 5.99 -4.42 -14.74
CA VAL A 226 5.23 -4.51 -16.00
C VAL A 226 4.62 -3.14 -16.35
N PHE A 227 4.03 -2.46 -15.37
CA PHE A 227 3.42 -1.16 -15.60
C PHE A 227 4.47 -0.08 -15.88
N ALA A 228 5.60 -0.07 -15.19
CA ALA A 228 6.70 0.85 -15.47
C ALA A 228 7.24 0.68 -16.90
N THR A 229 7.49 -0.56 -17.32
CA THR A 229 7.92 -0.86 -18.71
C THR A 229 6.86 -0.47 -19.74
N TYR A 230 5.57 -0.61 -19.41
CA TYR A 230 4.50 -0.10 -20.27
C TYR A 230 4.60 1.41 -20.44
N LEU A 231 4.83 2.18 -19.37
CA LEU A 231 4.95 3.63 -19.44
C LEU A 231 6.16 4.09 -20.26
N ASP A 232 7.29 3.39 -20.18
CA ASP A 232 8.49 3.72 -20.98
C ASP A 232 8.19 3.72 -22.49
N ASN A 233 7.37 2.78 -22.95
CA ASN A 233 6.95 2.66 -24.35
C ASN A 233 5.89 3.69 -24.77
N PHE A 234 5.18 4.30 -23.82
CA PHE A 234 4.09 5.26 -24.05
C PHE A 234 4.44 6.70 -23.66
N SER A 235 5.72 6.98 -23.42
CA SER A 235 6.24 8.28 -22.95
C SER A 235 5.78 9.48 -23.80
N SER A 236 5.61 9.32 -25.11
CA SER A 236 5.09 10.39 -26.00
C SER A 236 3.67 10.82 -25.64
N TYR A 237 2.78 9.90 -25.28
CA TYR A 237 1.39 10.20 -24.88
C TYR A 237 1.33 10.91 -23.52
N VAL A 238 2.21 10.52 -22.59
CA VAL A 238 2.36 11.17 -21.27
C VAL A 238 2.75 12.64 -21.44
N THR A 239 3.65 12.96 -22.38
CA THR A 239 4.04 14.36 -22.64
C THR A 239 2.94 15.21 -23.25
N THR A 240 2.05 14.63 -24.06
CA THR A 240 0.97 15.38 -24.74
C THR A 240 -0.18 15.74 -23.79
N TYR A 241 -0.54 14.85 -22.87
CA TYR A 241 -1.70 15.03 -21.98
C TYR A 241 -1.34 15.45 -20.54
N ALA A 242 -0.04 15.66 -20.26
CA ALA A 242 0.52 16.22 -19.03
C ALA A 242 -0.25 15.79 -17.75
N GLY A 243 -0.78 16.72 -16.95
CA GLY A 243 -1.40 16.43 -15.65
C GLY A 243 -2.56 15.41 -15.68
N LEU A 244 -3.28 15.27 -16.80
CA LEU A 244 -4.31 14.22 -16.96
C LEU A 244 -3.68 12.83 -17.03
N ALA A 245 -2.50 12.70 -17.64
CA ALA A 245 -1.76 11.46 -17.70
C ALA A 245 -1.26 11.05 -16.29
N SER A 246 -0.77 11.99 -15.48
CA SER A 246 -0.31 11.73 -14.11
C SER A 246 -1.39 11.08 -13.23
N ILE A 247 -2.60 11.64 -13.25
CA ILE A 247 -3.74 11.10 -12.49
C ILE A 247 -4.12 9.71 -12.99
N MET A 248 -4.18 9.54 -14.32
CA MET A 248 -4.52 8.24 -14.92
C MET A 248 -3.49 7.16 -14.55
N ILE A 249 -2.20 7.49 -14.60
CA ILE A 249 -1.10 6.61 -14.18
C ILE A 249 -1.29 6.17 -12.72
N ALA A 250 -1.57 7.10 -11.82
CA ALA A 250 -1.82 6.81 -10.41
C ALA A 250 -3.01 5.87 -10.21
N VAL A 251 -4.14 6.14 -10.85
CA VAL A 251 -5.36 5.34 -10.74
C VAL A 251 -5.13 3.92 -11.26
N VAL A 252 -4.53 3.78 -12.44
CA VAL A 252 -4.24 2.47 -13.04
C VAL A 252 -3.25 1.69 -12.19
N PHE A 253 -2.22 2.35 -11.66
CA PHE A 253 -1.27 1.69 -10.77
C PHE A 253 -1.94 1.20 -9.49
N LEU A 254 -2.66 2.08 -8.79
CA LEU A 254 -3.41 1.74 -7.58
C LEU A 254 -4.44 0.63 -7.84
N TYR A 255 -5.03 0.60 -9.03
CA TYR A 255 -5.93 -0.48 -9.45
C TYR A 255 -5.22 -1.83 -9.58
N ILE A 256 -4.04 -1.87 -10.22
CA ILE A 256 -3.22 -3.10 -10.33
C ILE A 256 -2.84 -3.60 -8.94
N ILE A 257 -2.36 -2.71 -8.06
CA ILE A 257 -2.00 -3.06 -6.68
C ILE A 257 -3.20 -3.57 -5.89
N SER A 258 -4.34 -2.90 -6.03
CA SER A 258 -5.60 -3.29 -5.38
C SER A 258 -6.07 -4.67 -5.84
N MET A 259 -6.01 -4.93 -7.15
CA MET A 259 -6.35 -6.24 -7.72
C MET A 259 -5.45 -7.34 -7.14
N VAL A 260 -4.13 -7.14 -7.16
CA VAL A 260 -3.15 -8.10 -6.61
C VAL A 260 -3.38 -8.37 -5.12
N PHE A 261 -3.68 -7.33 -4.34
CA PHE A 261 -3.99 -7.44 -2.93
C PHE A 261 -5.25 -8.29 -2.68
N ILE A 262 -6.34 -8.01 -3.40
CA ILE A 262 -7.60 -8.76 -3.27
C ILE A 262 -7.41 -10.22 -3.69
N LEU A 263 -6.68 -10.46 -4.78
CA LEU A 263 -6.34 -11.81 -5.23
C LEU A 263 -5.52 -12.59 -4.19
N GLY A 264 -4.65 -11.91 -3.42
CA GLY A 264 -3.96 -12.52 -2.27
C GLY A 264 -4.94 -13.00 -1.19
N GLY A 265 -5.97 -12.20 -0.89
CA GLY A 265 -7.05 -12.58 0.01
C GLY A 265 -7.88 -13.77 -0.52
N GLU A 266 -8.24 -13.75 -1.80
CA GLU A 266 -8.96 -14.85 -2.44
C GLU A 266 -8.14 -16.15 -2.47
N LEU A 267 -6.83 -16.05 -2.69
CA LEU A 267 -5.92 -17.19 -2.64
C LEU A 267 -5.90 -17.82 -1.24
N ASN A 268 -5.80 -17.00 -0.19
CA ASN A 268 -5.89 -17.49 1.19
C ASN A 268 -7.22 -18.20 1.45
N ALA A 269 -8.34 -17.60 1.02
CA ALA A 269 -9.67 -18.18 1.19
C ALA A 269 -9.83 -19.51 0.42
N ALA A 270 -9.33 -19.58 -0.82
CA ALA A 270 -9.35 -20.78 -1.65
C ALA A 270 -8.51 -21.93 -1.07
N ILE A 271 -7.33 -21.62 -0.51
CA ILE A 271 -6.48 -22.59 0.18
C ILE A 271 -7.21 -23.17 1.39
N SER A 272 -7.80 -22.32 2.24
CA SER A 272 -8.56 -22.75 3.42
C SER A 272 -9.73 -23.66 3.02
N ARG A 273 -10.54 -23.26 2.02
CA ARG A 273 -11.64 -24.09 1.51
C ARG A 273 -11.18 -25.45 0.98
N TYR A 274 -10.06 -25.48 0.26
CA TYR A 274 -9.52 -26.71 -0.28
C TYR A 274 -9.14 -27.70 0.83
N PHE A 275 -8.49 -27.22 1.89
CA PHE A 275 -8.11 -28.07 3.03
C PHE A 275 -9.32 -28.50 3.87
N GLU A 276 -10.30 -27.62 4.08
CA GLU A 276 -11.56 -27.96 4.77
C GLU A 276 -12.35 -29.03 3.99
N ALA A 277 -12.49 -28.87 2.68
CA ALA A 277 -13.18 -29.85 1.84
C ALA A 277 -12.48 -31.21 1.85
N ARG A 278 -11.14 -31.21 1.82
CA ARG A 278 -10.34 -32.44 1.88
C ARG A 278 -10.44 -33.15 3.24
N ALA A 279 -10.60 -32.41 4.34
CA ALA A 279 -10.79 -32.99 5.66
C ALA A 279 -12.17 -33.66 5.84
N ARG A 280 -13.18 -33.27 5.04
CA ARG A 280 -14.54 -33.82 5.10
C ARG A 280 -14.75 -35.12 4.30
N VAL A 281 -13.81 -35.50 3.44
CA VAL A 281 -13.89 -36.75 2.68
C VAL A 281 -13.21 -37.85 3.50
N PRO A 282 -13.94 -38.82 4.09
CA PRO A 282 -13.32 -39.98 4.73
C PRO A 282 -12.54 -40.78 3.68
N GLY A 283 -11.30 -41.15 4.02
CA GLY A 283 -10.34 -41.83 3.14
C GLY A 283 -10.70 -43.28 2.84
#